data_AF-A0A959RHY5-F1
#
_entry.id   AF-A0A959RHY5-F1
#
_cell.length_a   1.000
_cell.length_b   1.000
_cell.length_c   1.000
_cell.angle_alpha   90.00
_cell.angle_beta   90.00
_cell.angle_gamma   90.00
#
_symmetry.space_group_name_H-M   'P 1'
#
loop_
_entity.id
_entity.type
_entity.pdbx_description
1 polymer ?
#
loop_
_entity_poly.entity_id
_entity_poly.type
_entity_poly.pdbx_seq_one_letter_code
_entity_poly.pdbx_strand_id
1 'polypeptide(L)' 'TGLGLSLSYDIVKSHGGELKVETKEGKGSEFVIELPLN' A
#
# COMPACT_ATOMS: atom_id res chain seq x y z
N THR A 1 6.14 -15.75 -0.23
CA THR A 1 4.82 -15.72 -0.90
C THR A 1 4.29 -14.30 -0.81
N GLY A 2 4.01 -13.63 -1.93
CA GLY A 2 3.64 -12.21 -1.97
C GLY A 2 2.22 -11.87 -1.46
N LEU A 3 1.65 -12.72 -0.60
CA LEU A 3 0.23 -12.70 -0.22
C LEU A 3 -0.14 -11.53 0.70
N GLY A 4 0.78 -11.10 1.56
CA GLY A 4 0.50 -10.02 2.51
C GLY A 4 0.21 -8.69 1.81
N LEU A 5 1.04 -8.33 0.82
CA LEU A 5 0.89 -7.05 0.12
C LEU A 5 -0.32 -7.04 -0.81
N SER A 6 -0.65 -8.17 -1.46
CA SER A 6 -1.86 -8.28 -2.26
C SER A 6 -3.11 -8.13 -1.39
N LEU A 7 -3.14 -8.76 -0.21
CA LEU A 7 -4.26 -8.61 0.72
C LEU A 7 -4.37 -7.16 1.23
N SER A 8 -3.26 -6.53 1.58
CA SER A 8 -3.26 -5.11 1.97
C SER A 8 -3.78 -4.20 0.86
N TYR A 9 -3.42 -4.47 -0.39
CA TYR A 9 -3.93 -3.72 -1.55
C TYR A 9 -5.45 -3.86 -1.68
N ASP A 10 -5.97 -5.09 -1.57
CA ASP A 10 -7.41 -5.37 -1.63
C ASP A 10 -8.17 -4.67 -0.49
N ILE A 11 -7.65 -4.71 0.74
CA ILE A 11 -8.23 -4.01 1.89
C ILE A 11 -8.29 -2.51 1.61
N VAL A 12 -7.16 -1.89 1.24
CA VAL A 12 -7.10 -0.43 1.01
C VAL A 12 -8.05 -0.02 -0.10
N LYS A 13 -8.10 -0.76 -1.21
CA LYS A 13 -9.05 -0.49 -2.31
C LYS A 13 -10.51 -0.67 -1.89
N SER A 14 -10.82 -1.68 -1.08
CA SER A 14 -12.18 -1.86 -0.54
C SER A 14 -12.64 -0.71 0.36
N HIS A 15 -11.72 0.06 0.93
CA HIS A 15 -12.02 1.24 1.74
C HIS A 15 -11.96 2.55 0.93
N GLY A 16 -11.93 2.46 -0.41
CA GLY A 16 -11.83 3.64 -1.29
C GLY A 16 -10.48 4.33 -1.23
N GLY A 17 -9.47 3.69 -0.65
CA GLY A 17 -8.13 4.22 -0.51
C GLY A 17 -7.18 3.87 -1.64
N GLU A 18 -5.93 4.28 -1.46
CA GLU A 18 -4.82 4.01 -2.35
C GLU A 18 -3.56 3.60 -1.57
N LEU A 19 -2.82 2.62 -2.11
CA LEU A 19 -1.51 2.20 -1.59
C LEU A 19 -0.45 2.57 -2.62
N LYS A 20 0.48 3.46 -2.25
CA LYS A 20 1.63 3.88 -3.05
C LYS A 20 2.89 3.23 -2.53
N VAL A 21 3.82 2.94 -3.43
CA VAL A 21 5.11 2.33 -3.08
C VAL A 21 6.23 3.17 -3.68
N GLU A 22 7.12 3.65 -2.82
CA GLU A 22 8.34 4.32 -3.22
C GLU A 22 9.53 3.45 -2.82
N THR A 23 10.37 3.07 -3.77
CA THR A 23 11.57 2.27 -3.48
C THR A 23 12.81 3.08 -3.81
N LYS A 24 13.72 3.15 -2.84
CA LYS A 24 15.05 3.72 -3.03
C LYS A 24 16.08 2.60 -2.89
N GLU A 25 16.78 2.32 -3.98
CA GLU A 25 17.79 1.27 -4.01
C GLU A 25 18.82 1.46 -2.89
N GLY A 26 19.15 0.38 -2.19
CA GLY A 26 20.05 0.41 -1.03
C GLY A 26 19.49 1.08 0.23
N LYS A 27 18.26 1.63 0.20
CA LYS A 27 17.60 2.28 1.36
C LYS A 27 16.30 1.60 1.79
N GLY A 28 15.72 0.77 0.92
CA GLY A 28 14.49 0.03 1.17
C GLY A 28 13.28 0.62 0.43
N SER A 29 12.09 0.22 0.87
CA SER A 29 10.82 0.60 0.28
C SER A 29 9.92 1.24 1.33
N GLU A 30 9.30 2.34 0.97
CA GLU A 30 8.28 3.05 1.72
C GLU A 30 6.91 2.74 1.11
N PHE A 31 5.93 2.47 1.97
CA PHE A 31 4.56 2.17 1.58
C PHE A 31 3.66 3.23 2.22
N VAL A 32 2.93 3.96 1.39
CA VAL A 32 2.05 5.05 1.83
C VAL A 32 0.61 4.65 1.57
N ILE A 33 -0.22 4.71 2.60
CA ILE A 33 -1.66 4.40 2.52
C ILE A 33 -2.42 5.72 2.66
N GLU A 34 -3.23 6.04 1.65
CA GLU A 34 -4.14 7.18 1.64
C GLU A 34 -5.57 6.66 1.75
N LEU A 35 -6.33 7.17 2.71
CA LEU A 35 -7.73 6.82 2.92
C LEU A 35 -8.60 8.08 2.84
N PRO A 36 -9.81 8.00 2.25
CA PRO A 36 -10.75 9.10 2.29
C PRO A 36 -11.20 9.37 3.73
N LEU A 37 -11.29 10.65 4.09
CA LEU A 37 -11.89 11.10 5.34
C LEU A 37 -13.39 11.27 5.12
N ASN A 38 -14.21 10.22 5.27
CA ASN A 38 -15.68 10.28 5.39
C ASN A 38 -16.26 8.93 5.81
#